data_AF-A0A6B8MRS0-F1
#
_entry.id   AF-A0A6B8MRS0-F1
#
_cell.length_a   1.000
_cell.length_b   1.000
_cell.length_c   1.000
_cell.angle_alpha   90.00
_cell.angle_beta   90.00
_cell.angle_gamma   90.00
#
_symmetry.space_group_name_H-M   'P 1'
#
loop_
_entity.id
_entity.type
_entity.pdbx_description
1 polymer ?
#
loop_
_entity_poly.entity_id
_entity_poly.type
_entity_poly.pdbx_seq_one_letter_code
_entity_poly.pdbx_strand_id
1 'polypeptide(L)'
;MNTQATNSTSVKAFFVKYKKIIIGAFVLFCIYNFITGFMRGPELPYCSDSNLIDKKIPNMIINKLRQYNSNALHLKITVSDTKETLYDKKAGLRQCTAGVTMRYNGNVHTDDFTYQIAWTNEKEGQYQVKLLED
;
A
#
# COMPACT_ATOMS: atom_id res chain seq x y z
N MET A 1 40.00 -33.16 -15.00
CA MET A 1 39.16 -32.04 -14.51
C MET A 1 38.53 -32.46 -13.19
N ASN A 2 38.90 -31.85 -12.07
CA ASN A 2 38.20 -32.03 -10.80
C ASN A 2 38.41 -30.79 -9.91
N THR A 3 37.78 -29.67 -10.31
CA THR A 3 37.95 -28.34 -9.70
C THR A 3 36.92 -28.05 -8.60
N GLN A 4 36.11 -29.03 -8.19
CA GLN A 4 34.95 -28.81 -7.33
C GLN A 4 35.19 -29.11 -5.83
N ALA A 5 36.26 -29.83 -5.48
CA ALA A 5 36.53 -30.23 -4.10
C ALA A 5 37.33 -29.19 -3.27
N THR A 6 38.09 -28.31 -3.91
CA THR A 6 38.99 -27.35 -3.23
C THR A 6 38.27 -26.09 -2.71
N ASN A 7 37.08 -25.79 -3.23
CA ASN A 7 36.29 -24.63 -2.84
C ASN A 7 35.47 -24.84 -1.55
N SER A 8 35.17 -26.09 -1.17
CA SER A 8 34.33 -26.39 0.00
C SER A 8 35.09 -26.23 1.32
N THR A 9 36.37 -26.62 1.36
CA THR A 9 37.19 -26.61 2.58
C THR A 9 37.70 -25.22 2.93
N SER A 10 38.06 -24.42 1.91
CA SER A 10 38.51 -23.04 2.05
C SER A 10 37.38 -22.11 2.52
N VAL A 11 36.17 -22.28 1.99
CA VAL A 11 34.97 -21.55 2.45
C VAL A 11 34.63 -21.90 3.90
N LYS A 12 34.69 -23.17 4.28
CA LYS A 12 34.46 -23.59 5.68
C LYS A 12 35.48 -22.99 6.66
N ALA A 13 36.77 -22.98 6.32
CA ALA A 13 37.80 -22.37 7.15
C ALA A 13 37.64 -20.84 7.27
N PHE A 14 37.23 -20.17 6.18
CA PHE A 14 36.93 -18.75 6.18
C PHE A 14 35.73 -18.41 7.06
N PHE A 15 34.63 -19.17 6.95
CA PHE A 15 33.45 -19.00 7.81
C PHE A 15 33.76 -19.21 9.29
N VAL A 16 34.63 -20.16 9.65
CA VAL A 16 35.03 -20.38 11.05
C VAL A 16 35.87 -19.22 11.59
N LYS A 17 36.85 -18.74 10.81
CA LYS A 17 37.75 -17.65 11.23
C LYS A 17 37.04 -16.29 11.31
N TYR A 18 36.12 -16.01 10.39
CA TYR A 18 35.39 -14.73 10.33
C TYR A 18 33.97 -14.80 10.87
N LYS A 19 33.56 -15.93 11.47
CA LYS A 19 32.20 -16.16 12.03
C LYS A 19 31.70 -14.97 12.86
N LYS A 20 32.54 -14.48 13.77
CA LYS A 20 32.20 -13.37 14.67
C LYS A 20 32.06 -12.03 13.95
N ILE A 21 32.86 -11.79 12.91
CA ILE A 21 32.83 -10.57 12.10
C ILE A 21 31.61 -10.56 11.19
N ILE A 22 31.29 -11.70 10.57
CA ILE A 22 30.09 -11.86 9.73
C ILE A 22 28.82 -11.70 10.57
N ILE A 23 28.77 -12.30 11.76
CA ILE A 23 27.66 -12.12 12.70
C ILE A 23 27.56 -10.65 13.14
N GLY A 24 28.69 -10.00 13.46
CA GLY A 24 28.73 -8.59 13.82
C GLY A 24 28.20 -7.67 12.70
N ALA A 25 28.63 -7.90 11.45
CA ALA A 25 28.16 -7.15 10.29
C ALA A 25 26.65 -7.37 10.02
N PHE A 26 26.15 -8.59 10.19
CA PHE A 26 24.73 -8.90 10.04
C PHE A 26 23.89 -8.22 11.14
N VAL A 27 24.35 -8.24 12.39
CA VAL A 27 23.68 -7.55 13.49
C VAL A 27 23.67 -6.04 13.26
N LEU A 28 24.77 -5.44 12.81
CA LEU A 28 24.83 -4.03 12.45
C LEU A 28 23.89 -3.69 11.29
N PHE A 29 23.76 -4.56 10.28
CA PHE A 29 22.81 -4.39 9.19
C PHE A 29 21.36 -4.49 9.67
N CYS A 30 21.04 -5.41 10.58
CA CYS A 30 19.71 -5.51 11.18
C CYS A 30 19.39 -4.29 12.05
N ILE A 31 20.33 -3.81 12.86
CA ILE A 31 20.16 -2.60 13.68
C ILE A 31 20.01 -1.38 12.78
N TYR A 32 20.81 -1.26 11.73
CA TYR A 32 20.69 -0.19 10.75
C TYR A 32 19.33 -0.19 10.07
N ASN A 33 18.84 -1.35 9.59
CA ASN A 33 17.49 -1.47 9.01
C ASN A 33 16.39 -1.21 10.04
N PHE A 34 16.60 -1.58 11.30
CA PHE A 34 15.64 -1.32 12.37
C PHE A 34 15.55 0.18 12.67
N ILE A 35 16.69 0.87 12.82
CA ILE A 35 16.73 2.32 13.07
C ILE A 35 16.23 3.10 11.85
N THR A 36 16.66 2.75 10.64
CA THR A 36 16.22 3.44 9.41
C THR A 36 14.76 3.10 9.04
N GLY A 37 14.28 1.91 9.39
CA GLY A 37 12.87 1.53 9.27
C GLY A 37 11.98 2.30 10.24
N PHE A 38 12.47 2.60 11.46
CA PHE A 38 11.75 3.42 12.44
C PHE A 38 11.80 4.93 12.12
N MET A 39 12.83 5.40 11.40
CA MET A 39 12.96 6.80 10.97
C MET A 39 12.22 7.13 9.67
N ARG A 40 11.76 6.12 8.92
CA ARG A 40 10.75 6.33 7.88
C ARG A 40 9.40 6.46 8.58
N GLY A 41 8.98 7.70 8.80
CA GLY A 41 7.63 8.01 9.25
C GLY A 41 6.57 7.27 8.41
N PRO A 42 5.36 7.07 8.93
CA PRO A 42 4.33 6.32 8.24
C PRO A 42 4.10 6.92 6.85
N GLU A 43 3.98 6.05 5.84
CA GLU A 43 3.65 6.47 4.48
C GLU A 43 2.13 6.40 4.28
N LEU A 44 1.59 7.32 3.48
CA LEU A 44 0.19 7.23 3.10
C LEU A 44 -0.03 5.91 2.35
N PRO A 45 -1.18 5.26 2.53
CA PRO A 45 -1.52 4.06 1.77
C PRO A 45 -1.54 4.36 0.27
N TYR A 46 -1.08 3.39 -0.51
CA TYR A 46 -1.06 3.47 -1.97
C TYR A 46 -2.49 3.50 -2.54
N CYS A 47 -2.66 4.06 -3.74
CA CYS A 47 -3.96 4.04 -4.42
C CYS A 47 -4.47 2.59 -4.61
N SER A 48 -3.54 1.65 -4.81
CA SER A 48 -3.79 0.22 -4.99
C SER A 48 -3.92 -0.57 -3.69
N ASP A 49 -4.04 0.09 -2.53
CA ASP A 49 -4.17 -0.59 -1.24
C ASP A 49 -5.48 -1.40 -1.20
N SER A 50 -5.38 -2.70 -0.92
CA SER A 50 -6.54 -3.61 -0.96
C SER A 50 -7.62 -3.25 0.06
N ASN A 51 -7.25 -2.72 1.23
CA ASN A 51 -8.25 -2.29 2.21
C ASN A 51 -9.00 -1.03 1.74
N LEU A 52 -8.34 -0.15 0.99
CA LEU A 52 -9.00 0.97 0.34
C LEU A 52 -9.94 0.52 -0.77
N ILE A 53 -9.45 -0.31 -1.70
CA ILE A 53 -10.17 -0.75 -2.90
C ILE A 53 -11.32 -1.69 -2.58
N ASP A 54 -11.13 -2.66 -1.68
CA ASP A 54 -12.11 -3.73 -1.45
C ASP A 54 -13.15 -3.34 -0.40
N LYS A 55 -12.86 -2.34 0.45
CA LYS A 55 -13.71 -1.99 1.59
C LYS A 55 -14.03 -0.51 1.67
N LYS A 56 -13.02 0.35 1.82
CA LYS A 56 -13.26 1.76 2.20
C LYS A 56 -13.94 2.53 1.07
N ILE A 57 -13.40 2.48 -0.15
CA ILE A 57 -13.91 3.21 -1.32
C ILE A 57 -15.30 2.71 -1.73
N PRO A 58 -15.55 1.39 -1.91
CA PRO A 58 -16.89 0.89 -2.22
C PRO A 58 -17.95 1.34 -1.21
N ASN A 59 -17.65 1.25 0.09
CA ASN A 59 -18.59 1.68 1.13
C ASN A 59 -18.86 3.19 1.10
N MET A 60 -17.83 4.01 0.83
CA MET A 60 -18.02 5.45 0.68
C MET A 60 -18.91 5.79 -0.52
N ILE A 61 -18.71 5.12 -1.66
CA ILE A 61 -19.53 5.32 -2.86
C ILE A 61 -20.98 4.86 -2.60
N ILE A 62 -21.18 3.68 -2.00
CA ILE A 62 -22.53 3.20 -1.63
C ILE A 62 -23.22 4.21 -0.70
N ASN A 63 -22.52 4.71 0.31
CA ASN A 63 -23.09 5.69 1.24
C ASN A 63 -23.44 7.02 0.56
N LYS A 64 -22.61 7.48 -0.38
CA LYS A 64 -22.92 8.67 -1.19
C LYS A 64 -24.14 8.44 -2.07
N LEU A 65 -24.21 7.31 -2.78
CA LEU A 65 -25.36 6.96 -3.63
C LEU A 65 -26.66 6.78 -2.82
N ARG A 66 -26.58 6.28 -1.58
CA ARG A 66 -27.74 6.18 -0.66
C ARG A 66 -28.36 7.55 -0.36
N GLN A 67 -27.59 8.63 -0.35
CA GLN A 67 -28.13 9.98 -0.15
C GLN A 67 -29.03 10.41 -1.31
N TYR A 68 -28.77 9.90 -2.52
CA TYR A 68 -29.54 10.21 -3.73
C TYR A 68 -30.66 9.20 -4.00
N ASN A 69 -30.48 7.92 -3.64
CA ASN A 69 -31.47 6.87 -3.86
C ASN A 69 -31.39 5.78 -2.78
N SER A 70 -32.45 5.62 -1.99
CA SER A 70 -32.54 4.61 -0.92
C SER A 70 -32.47 3.16 -1.41
N ASN A 71 -32.74 2.90 -2.69
CA ASN A 71 -32.68 1.56 -3.30
C ASN A 71 -31.25 1.11 -3.67
N ALA A 72 -30.24 1.95 -3.41
CA ALA A 72 -28.81 1.66 -3.61
C ALA A 72 -28.26 0.48 -2.77
N LEU A 73 -29.05 -0.11 -1.86
CA LEU A 73 -28.65 -1.21 -0.97
C LEU A 73 -28.21 -2.49 -1.69
N HIS A 74 -28.62 -2.71 -2.94
CA HIS A 74 -28.28 -3.91 -3.72
C HIS A 74 -27.16 -3.67 -4.76
N LEU A 75 -26.48 -2.52 -4.70
CA LEU A 75 -25.37 -2.22 -5.61
C LEU A 75 -24.14 -3.05 -5.21
N LYS A 76 -23.68 -3.91 -6.13
CA LYS A 76 -22.33 -4.46 -6.04
C LYS A 76 -21.37 -3.49 -6.72
N ILE A 77 -20.46 -2.93 -5.94
CA ILE A 77 -19.42 -2.02 -6.42
C ILE A 77 -18.09 -2.76 -6.48
N THR A 78 -17.45 -2.72 -7.64
CA THR A 78 -16.08 -3.19 -7.84
C THR A 78 -15.22 -2.00 -8.25
N VAL A 79 -14.09 -1.83 -7.60
CA VAL A 79 -13.10 -0.80 -7.93
C VAL A 79 -11.99 -1.44 -8.77
N SER A 80 -11.63 -0.82 -9.88
CA SER A 80 -10.54 -1.22 -10.78
C SER A 80 -9.71 -0.01 -11.21
N ASP A 81 -8.58 -0.28 -11.88
CA ASP A 81 -7.81 0.73 -12.61
C ASP A 81 -7.41 1.97 -11.79
N THR A 82 -7.02 1.74 -10.52
CA THR A 82 -6.61 2.83 -9.64
C THR A 82 -5.30 3.45 -10.11
N LYS A 83 -5.29 4.77 -10.29
CA LYS A 83 -4.13 5.55 -10.73
C LYS A 83 -3.87 6.70 -9.77
N GLU A 84 -2.61 6.90 -9.39
CA GLU A 84 -2.20 8.10 -8.67
C GLU A 84 -2.20 9.30 -9.62
N THR A 85 -2.95 10.34 -9.26
CA THR A 85 -3.04 11.59 -10.04
C THR A 85 -2.18 12.69 -9.44
N LEU A 86 -2.04 12.72 -8.11
CA LEU A 86 -1.19 13.66 -7.39
C LEU A 86 -0.64 13.01 -6.12
N TYR A 87 0.62 13.27 -5.83
CA TYR A 87 1.19 12.99 -4.51
C TYR A 87 2.02 14.17 -4.02
N ASP A 88 1.49 14.87 -3.01
CA ASP A 88 2.21 15.90 -2.27
C ASP A 88 2.62 15.33 -0.91
N LYS A 89 3.88 14.88 -0.85
CA LYS A 89 4.48 14.35 0.37
C LYS A 89 4.60 15.40 1.48
N LYS A 90 4.78 16.68 1.14
CA LYS A 90 4.91 17.77 2.14
C LYS A 90 3.57 18.12 2.75
N ALA A 91 2.51 18.14 1.93
CA ALA A 91 1.15 18.36 2.39
C ALA A 91 0.52 17.11 3.02
N GLY A 92 1.15 15.95 2.90
CA GLY A 92 0.61 14.70 3.42
C GLY A 92 -0.64 14.27 2.69
N LEU A 93 -0.62 14.35 1.36
CA LEU A 93 -1.80 14.25 0.50
C LEU A 93 -1.49 13.40 -0.73
N ARG A 94 -2.37 12.45 -1.01
CA ARG A 94 -2.37 11.62 -2.21
C ARG A 94 -3.74 11.66 -2.85
N GLN A 95 -3.82 11.98 -4.14
CA GLN A 95 -5.04 11.87 -4.92
C GLN A 95 -4.92 10.72 -5.90
N CYS A 96 -6.02 10.02 -6.05
CA CYS A 96 -6.13 8.83 -6.86
C CYS A 96 -7.42 8.92 -7.66
N THR A 97 -7.41 8.40 -8.88
CA THR A 97 -8.63 8.13 -9.67
C THR A 97 -8.81 6.63 -9.73
N ALA A 98 -10.04 6.16 -9.61
CA ALA A 98 -10.42 4.77 -9.65
C ALA A 98 -11.57 4.58 -10.63
N GLY A 99 -11.44 3.58 -11.52
CA GLY A 99 -12.58 3.08 -12.27
C GLY A 99 -13.49 2.30 -11.34
N VAL A 100 -14.79 2.53 -11.45
CA VAL A 100 -15.78 1.90 -10.57
C VAL A 100 -16.86 1.27 -11.41
N THR A 101 -16.98 -0.05 -11.29
CA THR A 101 -18.06 -0.81 -11.90
C THR A 101 -19.16 -1.06 -10.88
N MET A 102 -20.35 -0.57 -11.17
CA MET A 102 -21.56 -0.73 -10.38
C MET A 102 -22.52 -1.69 -11.08
N ARG A 103 -22.96 -2.73 -10.37
CA ARG A 103 -23.94 -3.68 -10.88
C ARG A 103 -25.25 -3.59 -10.10
N TYR A 104 -26.35 -3.39 -10.82
CA TYR A 104 -27.72 -3.29 -10.27
C TYR A 104 -28.72 -3.97 -11.20
N ASN A 105 -29.50 -4.93 -10.69
CA ASN A 105 -30.55 -5.64 -11.45
C ASN A 105 -30.10 -6.15 -12.83
N GLY A 106 -28.86 -6.66 -12.93
CA GLY A 106 -28.28 -7.17 -14.19
C GLY A 106 -27.63 -6.11 -15.08
N ASN A 107 -27.92 -4.82 -14.86
CA ASN A 107 -27.25 -3.72 -15.55
C ASN A 107 -25.88 -3.46 -14.94
N VAL A 108 -24.91 -3.15 -15.81
CA VAL A 108 -23.56 -2.76 -15.44
C VAL A 108 -23.36 -1.32 -15.86
N HIS A 109 -22.93 -0.49 -14.92
CA HIS A 109 -22.54 0.88 -15.15
C HIS A 109 -21.09 1.04 -14.71
N THR A 110 -20.30 1.79 -15.48
CA THR A 110 -18.91 2.06 -15.16
C THR A 110 -18.72 3.56 -15.15
N ASP A 111 -18.09 4.06 -14.09
CA ASP A 111 -17.84 5.48 -13.88
C ASP A 111 -16.48 5.66 -13.19
N ASP A 112 -15.85 6.82 -13.38
CA ASP A 112 -14.55 7.13 -12.79
C ASP A 112 -14.75 8.03 -11.57
N PHE A 113 -14.13 7.66 -10.45
CA PHE A 113 -14.20 8.44 -9.22
C PHE A 113 -12.82 8.90 -8.79
N THR A 114 -12.71 10.19 -8.49
CA THR A 114 -11.51 10.75 -7.87
C THR A 114 -11.67 10.76 -6.34
N TYR A 115 -10.64 10.31 -5.63
CA TYR A 115 -10.59 10.32 -4.18
C TYR A 115 -9.25 10.83 -3.68
N GLN A 116 -9.28 11.43 -2.50
CA GLN A 116 -8.11 11.99 -1.84
C GLN A 116 -7.89 11.28 -0.51
N ILE A 117 -6.64 10.91 -0.27
CA ILE A 117 -6.12 10.36 0.97
C ILE A 117 -5.26 11.47 1.60
N ALA A 118 -5.54 11.83 2.85
CA ALA A 118 -4.78 12.86 3.55
C ALA A 118 -4.51 12.45 5.00
N TRP A 119 -3.38 12.84 5.55
CA TRP A 119 -3.10 12.66 6.97
C TRP A 119 -4.09 13.44 7.84
N THR A 120 -4.63 12.77 8.84
CA THR A 120 -5.30 13.43 9.98
C THR A 120 -4.35 13.56 11.15
N ASN A 121 -3.50 12.55 11.35
CA ASN A 121 -2.38 12.58 12.30
C ASN A 121 -1.24 11.72 11.75
N GLU A 122 -0.24 12.37 11.14
CA GLU A 122 0.92 11.70 10.56
C GLU A 122 1.71 10.92 11.61
N LYS A 123 1.86 11.43 12.85
CA LYS A 123 2.65 10.77 13.89
C LYS A 123 2.04 9.44 14.34
N GLU A 124 0.71 9.36 14.31
CA GLU A 124 -0.06 8.17 14.68
C GLU A 124 -0.42 7.29 13.47
N GLY A 125 0.00 7.66 12.26
CA GLY A 125 -0.33 6.94 11.03
C GLY A 125 -1.83 6.96 10.69
N GLN A 126 -2.57 7.95 11.18
CA GLN A 126 -4.01 8.08 10.94
C GLN A 126 -4.27 8.98 9.73
N TYR A 127 -5.08 8.48 8.81
CA TYR A 127 -5.45 9.17 7.58
C TYR A 127 -6.96 9.12 7.32
N GLN A 128 -7.44 10.11 6.59
CA GLN A 128 -8.80 10.17 6.07
C GLN A 128 -8.82 9.93 4.57
N VAL A 129 -9.95 9.42 4.08
CA VAL A 129 -10.22 9.32 2.65
C VAL A 129 -11.49 10.11 2.37
N LYS A 130 -11.47 10.93 1.32
CA LYS A 130 -12.61 11.74 0.87
C LYS A 130 -12.80 11.53 -0.63
N LEU A 131 -14.03 11.28 -1.06
CA LEU A 131 -14.38 11.33 -2.49
C LEU A 131 -14.38 12.80 -2.91
N LEU A 132 -13.68 13.14 -4.00
CA LEU A 132 -13.78 14.45 -4.61
C LEU A 132 -15.05 14.48 -5.46
N GLU A 133 -15.79 15.57 -5.34
CA GLU A 133 -16.90 15.87 -6.23
C GLU A 133 -16.33 16.61 -7.42
N ASP A 134 -16.61 16.10 -8.62
CA ASP A 134 -16.54 16.91 -9.84
C ASP A 134 -17.76 17.85 -9.89
#